data_AF-A0A2H6B344-F1
#
_entry.id   AF-A0A2H6B344-F1
#
_cell.length_a   1.000
_cell.length_b   1.000
_cell.length_c   1.000
_cell.angle_alpha   90.00
_cell.angle_beta   90.00
_cell.angle_gamma   90.00
#
_symmetry.space_group_name_H-M   'P 1'
#
loop_
_entity.id
_entity.type
_entity.pdbx_description
1 polymer ?
#
loop_
_entity_poly.entity_id
_entity_poly.type
_entity_poly.pdbx_seq_one_letter_code
_entity_poly.pdbx_strand_id
1 'polypeptide(L)'
;MRYTALKWKYAAETLEALRRGESPAEEQVLEARGAGTDHVQDVLPALEEALYRIKSRYPNRLGLRDPAGGRFEAEACSEIHRLLPFDPDMLADYEFWSWLAVFRFRELVDWRHGGDAGRAAAANFGIGSGKENLLYRMWLRADAGYRPGEGDPYELARRGDQDFWRSHVSRQGYGMCRSLVRALVRYQFPDGSSDRPTLSILEIRELAKRLRRLHPNVLFEYLDEESAYLLVAKEADAAKRAVIASRDDQ
;
A
#
# COMPACT_ATOMS: atom_id res chain seq x y z
N MET A 1 -14.67 -4.78 -16.93
CA MET A 1 -13.48 -5.50 -17.42
C MET A 1 -13.54 -6.96 -17.04
N ARG A 2 -12.97 -7.88 -17.83
CA ARG A 2 -12.81 -9.29 -17.40
C ARG A 2 -11.50 -9.47 -16.64
N TYR A 3 -11.56 -10.19 -15.53
CA TYR A 3 -10.39 -10.47 -14.68
C TYR A 3 -10.47 -11.84 -14.02
N THR A 4 -9.34 -12.33 -13.50
CA THR A 4 -9.25 -13.59 -12.77
C THR A 4 -9.15 -13.34 -11.28
N ALA A 5 -9.84 -14.17 -10.49
CA ALA A 5 -9.82 -14.15 -9.05
C ALA A 5 -9.46 -15.54 -8.49
N LEU A 6 -8.73 -15.58 -7.38
CA LEU A 6 -8.37 -16.80 -6.66
C LEU A 6 -9.38 -17.03 -5.55
N LYS A 7 -10.19 -18.09 -5.66
CA LYS A 7 -11.22 -18.41 -4.68
C LYS A 7 -10.59 -18.57 -3.30
N TRP A 8 -11.07 -17.80 -2.33
CA TRP A 8 -10.49 -17.62 -1.00
C TRP A 8 -10.31 -18.94 -0.26
N LYS A 9 -11.26 -19.87 -0.43
CA LYS A 9 -11.25 -21.19 0.21
C LYS A 9 -10.08 -22.07 -0.22
N TYR A 10 -9.48 -21.81 -1.39
CA TYR A 10 -8.33 -22.53 -1.91
C TYR A 10 -7.02 -21.75 -1.80
N ALA A 11 -7.05 -20.48 -1.39
CA ALA A 11 -5.90 -19.59 -1.55
C ALA A 11 -4.66 -20.05 -0.77
N ALA A 12 -4.85 -20.50 0.48
CA ALA A 12 -3.75 -21.01 1.33
C ALA A 12 -3.12 -22.29 0.77
N GLU A 13 -3.96 -23.26 0.40
CA GLU A 13 -3.51 -24.52 -0.20
C GLU A 13 -2.79 -24.28 -1.52
N THR A 14 -3.33 -23.41 -2.37
CA THR A 14 -2.76 -23.03 -3.66
C THR A 14 -1.39 -22.41 -3.51
N LEU A 15 -1.21 -21.47 -2.56
CA LEU A 15 0.10 -20.88 -2.28
C LEU A 15 1.13 -21.93 -1.86
N GLU A 16 0.74 -22.85 -0.97
CA GLU A 16 1.65 -23.90 -0.48
C GLU A 16 1.97 -24.94 -1.56
N ALA A 17 1.01 -25.31 -2.41
CA ALA A 17 1.24 -26.17 -3.58
C ALA A 17 2.26 -25.54 -4.54
N LEU A 18 2.05 -24.28 -4.90
CA LEU A 18 2.96 -23.54 -5.76
C LEU A 18 4.37 -23.38 -5.16
N ARG A 19 4.49 -23.26 -3.83
CA ARG A 19 5.80 -23.25 -3.13
C ARG A 19 6.52 -24.59 -3.16
N ARG A 20 5.78 -25.70 -3.27
CA ARG A 20 6.32 -27.04 -3.48
C ARG A 20 6.64 -27.32 -4.96
N GLY A 21 6.35 -26.39 -5.86
CA GLY A 21 6.50 -26.56 -7.30
C GLY A 21 5.39 -27.39 -7.94
N GLU A 22 4.26 -27.54 -7.25
CA GLU A 22 3.07 -28.23 -7.77
C GLU A 22 2.23 -27.28 -8.62
N SER A 23 1.56 -27.83 -9.64
CA SER A 23 0.61 -27.08 -10.48
C SER A 23 -0.82 -27.31 -9.95
N PRO A 24 -1.45 -26.30 -9.32
CA PRO A 24 -2.85 -26.40 -8.89
C PRO A 24 -3.77 -26.51 -10.11
N ALA A 25 -4.87 -27.26 -9.97
CA ALA A 25 -5.92 -27.31 -11.00
C ALA A 25 -6.64 -25.96 -11.09
N GLU A 26 -6.25 -25.11 -12.05
CA GLU A 26 -6.70 -23.73 -12.16
C GLU A 26 -8.22 -23.60 -12.27
N GLU A 27 -8.90 -24.50 -12.96
CA GLU A 27 -10.36 -24.54 -13.07
C GLU A 27 -11.07 -24.73 -11.72
N GLN A 28 -10.39 -25.37 -10.77
CA GLN A 28 -10.92 -25.58 -9.42
C GLN A 28 -10.70 -24.33 -8.56
N VAL A 29 -9.51 -23.73 -8.63
CA VAL A 29 -9.08 -22.68 -7.71
C VAL A 29 -9.34 -21.25 -8.21
N LEU A 30 -9.44 -21.06 -9.53
CA LEU A 30 -9.66 -19.76 -10.16
C LEU A 30 -11.11 -19.57 -10.61
N GLU A 31 -11.48 -18.31 -10.74
CA GLU A 31 -12.76 -17.86 -11.28
C GLU A 31 -12.53 -16.67 -12.22
N ALA A 32 -13.16 -16.69 -13.39
CA ALA A 32 -13.24 -15.52 -14.25
C ALA A 32 -14.44 -14.66 -13.83
N ARG A 33 -14.21 -13.36 -13.63
CA ARG A 33 -15.21 -12.39 -13.18
C ARG A 33 -15.25 -11.17 -14.10
N GLY A 34 -16.29 -10.37 -13.91
CA GLY A 34 -16.53 -9.14 -14.65
C GLY A 34 -17.08 -9.36 -16.07
N ALA A 35 -17.26 -8.26 -16.79
CA ALA A 35 -17.86 -8.22 -18.12
C ALA A 35 -17.04 -7.33 -19.08
N GLY A 36 -17.31 -7.46 -20.38
CA GLY A 36 -16.65 -6.71 -21.45
C GLY A 36 -15.62 -7.52 -22.25
N THR A 37 -14.98 -6.86 -23.20
CA THR A 37 -13.93 -7.41 -24.08
C THR A 37 -12.53 -7.20 -23.56
N ASP A 38 -12.33 -6.23 -22.68
CA ASP A 38 -11.00 -5.91 -22.13
C ASP A 38 -10.62 -6.90 -21.04
N HIS A 39 -9.36 -7.35 -21.09
CA HIS A 39 -8.81 -8.35 -20.18
C HIS A 39 -7.65 -7.75 -19.38
N VAL A 40 -7.71 -7.80 -18.05
CA VAL A 40 -6.59 -7.34 -17.20
C VAL A 40 -5.29 -8.10 -17.51
N GLN A 41 -5.41 -9.33 -18.04
CA GLN A 41 -4.29 -10.16 -18.46
C GLN A 41 -3.43 -9.49 -19.53
N ASP A 42 -4.01 -8.61 -20.35
CA ASP A 42 -3.30 -7.92 -21.45
C ASP A 42 -2.24 -6.94 -20.93
N VAL A 43 -2.43 -6.38 -19.73
CA VAL A 43 -1.47 -5.43 -19.12
C VAL A 43 -0.43 -6.11 -18.23
N LEU A 44 -0.61 -7.40 -17.91
CA LEU A 44 0.27 -8.09 -16.96
C LEU A 44 1.73 -8.22 -17.40
N PRO A 45 2.05 -8.52 -18.68
CA PRO A 45 3.44 -8.58 -19.11
C PRO A 45 4.18 -7.25 -18.90
N ALA A 46 3.53 -6.12 -19.20
CA ALA A 46 4.10 -4.79 -18.99
C ALA A 46 4.26 -4.47 -17.50
N LEU A 47 3.30 -4.87 -16.66
CA LEU A 47 3.39 -4.71 -15.21
C LEU A 47 4.52 -5.56 -14.62
N GLU A 48 4.65 -6.81 -15.04
CA GLU A 48 5.76 -7.70 -14.64
C GLU A 48 7.10 -7.10 -15.01
N GLU A 49 7.28 -6.70 -16.27
CA GLU A 49 8.51 -6.08 -16.73
C GLU A 49 8.86 -4.83 -15.89
N ALA A 50 7.89 -3.95 -15.66
CA ALA A 50 8.08 -2.74 -14.87
C ALA A 50 8.53 -3.06 -13.43
N LEU A 51 7.83 -3.98 -12.76
CA LEU A 51 8.14 -4.33 -11.37
C LEU A 51 9.48 -5.07 -11.22
N TYR A 52 9.80 -5.99 -12.12
CA TYR A 52 11.08 -6.70 -12.08
C TYR A 52 12.26 -5.80 -12.50
N ARG A 53 12.06 -4.84 -13.41
CA ARG A 53 13.04 -3.79 -13.72
C ARG A 53 13.30 -2.87 -12.52
N ILE A 54 12.28 -2.57 -11.73
CA ILE A 54 12.47 -1.83 -10.47
C ILE A 54 13.23 -2.71 -9.48
N LYS A 55 12.78 -3.95 -9.26
CA LYS A 55 13.40 -4.92 -8.32
C LYS A 55 14.89 -5.13 -8.60
N SER A 56 15.33 -5.17 -9.86
CA SER A 56 16.73 -5.43 -10.23
C SER A 56 17.72 -4.35 -9.77
N ARG A 57 17.24 -3.17 -9.37
CA ARG A 57 18.06 -2.10 -8.78
C ARG A 57 18.30 -2.26 -7.28
N TYR A 58 17.68 -3.27 -6.66
CA TYR A 58 17.77 -3.56 -5.23
C TYR A 58 18.51 -4.89 -5.00
N PRO A 59 19.01 -5.14 -3.78
CA PRO A 59 19.68 -6.39 -3.45
C PRO A 59 18.83 -7.63 -3.76
N ASN A 60 19.49 -8.71 -4.19
CA ASN A 60 18.83 -9.98 -4.51
C ASN A 60 18.13 -10.62 -3.31
N ARG A 61 18.51 -10.25 -2.09
CA ARG A 61 17.89 -10.68 -0.84
C ARG A 61 17.74 -9.49 0.09
N LEU A 62 16.60 -9.38 0.75
CA LEU A 62 16.29 -8.33 1.71
C LEU A 62 16.15 -8.92 3.11
N GLY A 63 16.57 -8.17 4.12
CA GLY A 63 16.15 -8.43 5.51
C GLY A 63 14.67 -8.13 5.72
N LEU A 64 14.08 -8.64 6.81
CA LEU A 64 12.64 -8.53 7.10
C LEU A 64 12.14 -7.07 7.19
N ARG A 65 13.02 -6.14 7.58
CA ARG A 65 12.77 -4.70 7.71
C ARG A 65 13.80 -3.87 6.94
N ASP A 66 14.27 -4.39 5.81
CA ASP A 66 15.27 -3.70 5.01
C ASP A 66 14.70 -2.41 4.40
N PRO A 67 15.35 -1.24 4.60
CA PRO A 67 14.95 0.02 3.96
C PRO A 67 14.85 -0.06 2.43
N ALA A 68 15.64 -0.92 1.78
CA ALA A 68 15.55 -1.15 0.34
C ALA A 68 14.17 -1.69 -0.09
N GLY A 69 13.52 -2.50 0.74
CA GLY A 69 12.15 -2.96 0.48
C GLY A 69 11.12 -1.83 0.53
N GLY A 70 11.31 -0.86 1.43
CA GLY A 70 10.48 0.34 1.50
C GLY A 70 10.67 1.26 0.28
N ARG A 71 11.91 1.44 -0.17
CA ARG A 71 12.23 2.22 -1.39
C ARG A 71 11.67 1.55 -2.65
N PHE A 72 11.76 0.23 -2.75
CA PHE A 72 11.10 -0.54 -3.80
C PHE A 72 9.60 -0.27 -3.82
N GLU A 73 8.91 -0.41 -2.67
CA GLU A 73 7.46 -0.17 -2.58
C GLU A 73 7.07 1.26 -2.98
N ALA A 74 7.86 2.26 -2.58
CA ALA A 74 7.64 3.65 -2.93
C ALA A 74 7.73 3.88 -4.44
N GLU A 75 8.69 3.27 -5.11
CA GLU A 75 8.87 3.43 -6.54
C GLU A 75 7.84 2.63 -7.36
N ALA A 76 7.67 1.36 -7.00
CA ALA A 76 6.80 0.40 -7.68
C ALA A 76 5.31 0.77 -7.60
N CYS A 77 4.86 1.48 -6.56
CA CYS A 77 3.45 1.81 -6.41
C CYS A 77 2.89 2.59 -7.60
N SER A 78 3.70 3.49 -8.18
CA SER A 78 3.29 4.30 -9.33
C SER A 78 3.06 3.47 -10.60
N GLU A 79 3.88 2.44 -10.84
CA GLU A 79 3.71 1.54 -12.00
C GLU A 79 2.46 0.68 -11.86
N ILE A 80 2.18 0.18 -10.65
CA ILE A 80 0.98 -0.63 -10.39
C ILE A 80 -0.27 0.20 -10.67
N HIS A 81 -0.34 1.43 -10.14
CA HIS A 81 -1.49 2.31 -10.36
C HIS A 81 -1.63 2.78 -11.80
N ARG A 82 -0.51 3.02 -12.49
CA ARG A 82 -0.49 3.50 -13.88
C ARG A 82 -0.86 2.42 -14.90
N LEU A 83 -0.40 1.19 -14.69
CA LEU A 83 -0.56 0.10 -15.66
C LEU A 83 -1.83 -0.72 -15.42
N LEU A 84 -2.28 -0.84 -14.18
CA LEU A 84 -3.56 -1.49 -13.93
C LEU A 84 -4.70 -0.57 -14.38
N PRO A 85 -5.65 -1.10 -15.15
CA PRO A 85 -6.84 -0.36 -15.53
C PRO A 85 -7.71 -0.04 -14.32
N PHE A 86 -8.37 1.12 -14.37
CA PHE A 86 -9.32 1.50 -13.34
C PHE A 86 -10.68 0.82 -13.59
N ASP A 87 -10.89 -0.31 -12.93
CA ASP A 87 -12.18 -1.02 -12.86
C ASP A 87 -12.56 -1.19 -11.38
N PRO A 88 -13.60 -0.50 -10.88
CA PRO A 88 -13.93 -0.49 -9.45
C PRO A 88 -14.24 -1.88 -8.87
N ASP A 89 -14.93 -2.73 -9.63
CA ASP A 89 -15.31 -4.08 -9.18
C ASP A 89 -14.06 -4.95 -9.00
N MET A 90 -13.15 -4.91 -9.98
CA MET A 90 -11.86 -5.60 -9.91
C MET A 90 -10.99 -5.07 -8.75
N LEU A 91 -10.86 -3.75 -8.62
CA LEU A 91 -9.97 -3.13 -7.62
C LEU A 91 -10.48 -3.32 -6.19
N ALA A 92 -11.79 -3.49 -5.99
CA ALA A 92 -12.39 -3.83 -4.70
C ALA A 92 -12.31 -5.33 -4.34
N ASP A 93 -11.97 -6.19 -5.30
CA ASP A 93 -11.97 -7.65 -5.13
C ASP A 93 -10.66 -8.17 -4.53
N TYR A 94 -10.67 -8.58 -3.26
CA TYR A 94 -9.49 -9.15 -2.60
C TYR A 94 -9.01 -10.47 -3.21
N GLU A 95 -9.87 -11.22 -3.89
CA GLU A 95 -9.50 -12.47 -4.55
C GLU A 95 -8.76 -12.21 -5.87
N PHE A 96 -9.03 -11.08 -6.55
CA PHE A 96 -8.19 -10.59 -7.65
C PHE A 96 -6.77 -10.26 -7.16
N TRP A 97 -6.64 -9.49 -6.08
CA TRP A 97 -5.33 -9.15 -5.51
C TRP A 97 -4.57 -10.38 -5.02
N SER A 98 -5.27 -11.36 -4.46
CA SER A 98 -4.68 -12.63 -4.02
C SER A 98 -4.22 -13.47 -5.21
N TRP A 99 -5.01 -13.57 -6.28
CA TRP A 99 -4.59 -14.22 -7.52
C TRP A 99 -3.33 -13.56 -8.09
N LEU A 100 -3.34 -12.23 -8.21
CA LEU A 100 -2.23 -11.48 -8.76
C LEU A 100 -0.94 -11.73 -7.96
N ALA A 101 -1.03 -11.70 -6.62
CA ALA A 101 0.10 -11.97 -5.74
C ALA A 101 0.59 -13.43 -5.78
N VAL A 102 -0.32 -14.41 -5.84
CA VAL A 102 0.01 -15.84 -5.73
C VAL A 102 0.47 -16.44 -7.07
N PHE A 103 -0.18 -16.09 -8.18
CA PHE A 103 0.11 -16.66 -9.50
C PHE A 103 1.13 -15.86 -10.29
N ARG A 104 1.10 -14.51 -10.20
CA ARG A 104 1.93 -13.65 -11.07
C ARG A 104 3.14 -13.07 -10.34
N PHE A 105 2.99 -12.72 -9.06
CA PHE A 105 4.02 -11.99 -8.32
C PHE A 105 4.53 -12.72 -7.07
N ARG A 106 4.46 -14.05 -7.03
CA ARG A 106 4.84 -14.82 -5.84
C ARG A 106 6.27 -14.56 -5.42
N GLU A 107 7.20 -14.65 -6.38
CA GLU A 107 8.62 -14.44 -6.14
C GLU A 107 8.91 -13.02 -5.68
N LEU A 108 8.17 -12.02 -6.17
CA LEU A 108 8.31 -10.64 -5.74
C LEU A 108 7.85 -10.46 -4.28
N VAL A 109 6.72 -11.06 -3.90
CA VAL A 109 6.19 -11.02 -2.53
C VAL A 109 7.14 -11.74 -1.56
N ASP A 110 7.61 -12.94 -1.93
CA ASP A 110 8.57 -13.71 -1.14
C ASP A 110 9.92 -12.99 -1.03
N TRP A 111 10.44 -12.39 -2.12
CA TRP A 111 11.64 -11.55 -2.06
C TRP A 111 11.46 -10.37 -1.10
N ARG A 112 10.29 -9.72 -1.13
CA ARG A 112 10.04 -8.52 -0.33
C ARG A 112 9.87 -8.81 1.16
N HIS A 113 9.16 -9.87 1.51
CA HIS A 113 8.71 -10.14 2.88
C HIS A 113 9.21 -11.47 3.47
N GLY A 114 9.97 -12.25 2.70
CA GLY A 114 10.47 -13.55 3.13
C GLY A 114 11.70 -13.53 4.04
N GLY A 115 12.41 -12.39 4.09
CA GLY A 115 13.60 -12.22 4.92
C GLY A 115 14.58 -13.39 4.75
N ASP A 116 15.07 -13.92 5.86
CA ASP A 116 16.02 -15.02 5.83
C ASP A 116 15.43 -16.38 5.48
N ALA A 117 14.12 -16.56 5.70
CA ALA A 117 13.40 -17.78 5.37
C ALA A 117 13.08 -17.88 3.87
N GLY A 118 13.20 -16.78 3.12
CA GLY A 118 12.85 -16.70 1.70
C GLY A 118 11.35 -16.91 1.43
N ARG A 119 10.50 -16.90 2.47
CA ARG A 119 9.05 -17.14 2.37
C ARG A 119 8.28 -16.10 3.16
N ALA A 120 7.46 -15.32 2.47
CA ALA A 120 6.61 -14.32 3.08
C ALA A 120 5.42 -14.96 3.81
N ALA A 121 4.94 -14.31 4.87
CA ALA A 121 3.69 -14.73 5.52
C ALA A 121 2.49 -14.63 4.55
N ALA A 122 1.54 -15.56 4.66
CA ALA A 122 0.36 -15.66 3.79
C ALA A 122 -0.44 -14.35 3.69
N ALA A 123 -0.47 -13.55 4.75
CA ALA A 123 -1.13 -12.23 4.76
C ALA A 123 -0.58 -11.26 3.71
N ASN A 124 0.72 -11.33 3.36
CA ASN A 124 1.29 -10.47 2.32
C ASN A 124 0.81 -10.83 0.90
N PHE A 125 0.19 -12.00 0.75
CA PHE A 125 -0.50 -12.44 -0.46
C PHE A 125 -2.01 -12.12 -0.40
N GLY A 126 -2.51 -11.51 0.67
CA GLY A 126 -3.94 -11.24 0.87
C GLY A 126 -4.72 -12.38 1.55
N ILE A 127 -4.05 -13.48 1.90
CA ILE A 127 -4.70 -14.66 2.50
C ILE A 127 -4.90 -14.40 3.99
N GLY A 128 -6.16 -14.44 4.44
CA GLY A 128 -6.58 -14.12 5.82
C GLY A 128 -6.66 -12.61 6.11
N SER A 129 -6.01 -11.76 5.32
CA SER A 129 -6.12 -10.30 5.41
C SER A 129 -5.83 -9.63 4.06
N GLY A 130 -6.88 -9.33 3.29
CA GLY A 130 -6.74 -8.65 1.99
C GLY A 130 -6.02 -7.30 2.08
N LYS A 131 -6.17 -6.59 3.22
CA LYS A 131 -5.53 -5.29 3.48
C LYS A 131 -4.00 -5.37 3.61
N GLU A 132 -3.44 -6.54 3.90
CA GLU A 132 -1.99 -6.72 4.03
C GLU A 132 -1.31 -7.13 2.70
N ASN A 133 -2.10 -7.47 1.67
CA ASN A 133 -1.61 -7.82 0.34
C ASN A 133 -0.66 -6.73 -0.19
N LEU A 134 0.55 -7.13 -0.61
CA LEU A 134 1.60 -6.21 -1.02
C LEU A 134 1.17 -5.32 -2.21
N LEU A 135 0.62 -5.94 -3.27
CA LEU A 135 0.25 -5.22 -4.49
C LEU A 135 -0.93 -4.27 -4.24
N TYR A 136 -1.93 -4.73 -3.49
CA TYR A 136 -3.07 -3.90 -3.08
C TYR A 136 -2.63 -2.68 -2.27
N ARG A 137 -1.74 -2.86 -1.29
CA ARG A 137 -1.19 -1.75 -0.49
C ARG A 137 -0.42 -0.75 -1.33
N MET A 138 0.37 -1.24 -2.29
CA MET A 138 1.07 -0.36 -3.22
C MET A 138 0.09 0.41 -4.12
N TRP A 139 -0.95 -0.24 -4.66
CA TRP A 139 -1.98 0.45 -5.45
C TRP A 139 -2.69 1.53 -4.63
N LEU A 140 -3.15 1.22 -3.41
CA LEU A 140 -3.80 2.20 -2.52
C LEU A 140 -2.89 3.38 -2.16
N ARG A 141 -1.60 3.11 -1.89
CA ARG A 141 -0.60 4.14 -1.62
C ARG A 141 -0.48 5.11 -2.81
N ALA A 142 -0.40 4.56 -4.01
CA ALA A 142 -0.32 5.37 -5.22
C ALA A 142 -1.61 6.17 -5.46
N ASP A 143 -2.79 5.54 -5.37
CA ASP A 143 -4.08 6.22 -5.53
C ASP A 143 -4.28 7.36 -4.51
N ALA A 144 -3.93 7.12 -3.23
CA ALA A 144 -4.07 8.13 -2.19
C ALA A 144 -3.13 9.33 -2.41
N GLY A 145 -1.91 9.07 -2.87
CA GLY A 145 -0.91 10.11 -3.19
C GLY A 145 -1.03 10.72 -4.58
N TYR A 146 -1.87 10.17 -5.47
CA TYR A 146 -1.95 10.58 -6.87
C TYR A 146 -2.53 12.00 -7.01
N ARG A 147 -1.83 12.89 -7.72
CA ARG A 147 -2.27 14.26 -8.02
C ARG A 147 -2.24 14.50 -9.54
N PRO A 148 -3.36 14.32 -10.25
CA PRO A 148 -3.40 14.58 -11.68
C PRO A 148 -3.14 16.06 -11.96
N GLY A 149 -2.35 16.36 -12.99
CA GLY A 149 -2.04 17.74 -13.42
C GLY A 149 -0.73 18.31 -12.86
N GLU A 150 -0.10 17.65 -11.89
CA GLU A 150 1.26 17.98 -11.44
C GLU A 150 2.32 17.46 -12.43
N GLY A 151 3.52 18.07 -12.43
CA GLY A 151 4.63 17.61 -13.28
C GLY A 151 5.03 16.15 -13.03
N ASP A 152 4.94 15.72 -11.77
CA ASP A 152 5.03 14.32 -11.36
C ASP A 152 3.80 13.93 -10.50
N PRO A 153 2.78 13.28 -11.10
CA PRO A 153 1.54 12.94 -10.40
C PRO A 153 1.69 12.00 -9.20
N TYR A 154 2.81 11.28 -9.09
CA TYR A 154 3.04 10.26 -8.05
C TYR A 154 4.07 10.69 -7.00
N GLU A 155 4.53 11.94 -7.05
CA GLU A 155 5.58 12.43 -6.16
C GLU A 155 5.24 12.19 -4.68
N LEU A 156 4.02 12.53 -4.25
CA LEU A 156 3.58 12.33 -2.86
C LEU A 156 3.50 10.85 -2.48
N ALA A 157 3.03 9.99 -3.40
CA ALA A 157 2.97 8.55 -3.14
C ALA A 157 4.36 7.99 -2.85
N ARG A 158 5.42 8.54 -3.45
CA ARG A 158 6.81 8.10 -3.21
C ARG A 158 7.41 8.55 -1.87
N ARG A 159 6.81 9.49 -1.17
CA ARG A 159 7.33 9.99 0.12
C ARG A 159 7.04 9.04 1.26
N GLY A 160 7.89 9.04 2.28
CA GLY A 160 7.71 8.25 3.49
C GLY A 160 7.97 6.75 3.31
N ASP A 161 8.25 6.10 4.43
CA ASP A 161 8.55 4.68 4.50
C ASP A 161 7.29 3.80 4.60
N GLN A 162 7.51 2.48 4.55
CA GLN A 162 6.45 1.50 4.63
C GLN A 162 5.69 1.56 5.98
N ASP A 163 6.38 1.85 7.07
CA ASP A 163 5.80 1.85 8.41
C ASP A 163 4.83 3.03 8.59
N PHE A 164 5.18 4.20 8.04
CA PHE A 164 4.31 5.36 7.95
C PHE A 164 3.03 5.02 7.16
N TRP A 165 3.17 4.55 5.92
CA TRP A 165 2.00 4.24 5.08
C TRP A 165 1.12 3.17 5.72
N ARG A 166 1.70 2.06 6.21
CA ARG A 166 0.91 0.99 6.83
C ARG A 166 0.22 1.43 8.10
N SER A 167 0.97 2.03 9.03
CA SER A 167 0.48 2.27 10.40
C SER A 167 -0.30 3.57 10.54
N HIS A 168 0.02 4.58 9.75
CA HIS A 168 -0.52 5.94 9.91
C HIS A 168 -1.43 6.38 8.76
N VAL A 169 -1.47 5.63 7.66
CA VAL A 169 -2.38 5.86 6.54
C VAL A 169 -3.32 4.67 6.32
N SER A 170 -2.84 3.55 5.77
CA SER A 170 -3.68 2.45 5.27
C SER A 170 -4.52 1.74 6.34
N ARG A 171 -4.01 1.63 7.57
CA ARG A 171 -4.76 1.02 8.69
C ARG A 171 -5.71 1.99 9.41
N GLN A 172 -5.76 3.24 8.99
CA GLN A 172 -6.59 4.26 9.60
C GLN A 172 -7.87 4.43 8.80
N GLY A 173 -9.01 4.64 9.48
CA GLY A 173 -10.30 4.85 8.80
C GLY A 173 -10.26 6.06 7.85
N TYR A 174 -9.50 7.09 8.23
CA TYR A 174 -9.29 8.29 7.43
C TYR A 174 -8.33 8.08 6.23
N GLY A 175 -7.72 6.90 6.08
CA GLY A 175 -6.81 6.59 4.98
C GLY A 175 -7.48 6.61 3.60
N MET A 176 -8.82 6.64 3.56
CA MET A 176 -9.62 6.78 2.33
C MET A 176 -9.85 8.24 1.93
N CYS A 177 -9.56 9.21 2.81
CA CYS A 177 -9.75 10.63 2.55
C CYS A 177 -8.51 11.21 1.83
N ARG A 178 -8.52 11.23 0.49
CA ARG A 178 -7.33 11.59 -0.31
C ARG A 178 -6.74 12.96 0.04
N SER A 179 -7.57 13.98 0.25
CA SER A 179 -7.11 15.32 0.66
C SER A 179 -6.36 15.27 1.99
N LEU A 180 -6.90 14.56 2.98
CA LEU A 180 -6.24 14.37 4.28
C LEU A 180 -4.96 13.54 4.18
N VAL A 181 -4.95 12.48 3.39
CA VAL A 181 -3.73 11.67 3.20
C VAL A 181 -2.62 12.49 2.56
N ARG A 182 -2.93 13.25 1.49
CA ARG A 182 -1.94 14.13 0.83
C ARG A 182 -1.44 15.21 1.78
N ALA A 183 -2.34 15.84 2.53
CA ALA A 183 -1.98 16.80 3.58
C ALA A 183 -1.07 16.19 4.64
N LEU A 184 -1.39 14.98 5.13
CA LEU A 184 -0.59 14.27 6.12
C LEU A 184 0.81 13.91 5.59
N VAL A 185 0.90 13.45 4.34
CA VAL A 185 2.18 13.15 3.68
C VAL A 185 3.00 14.43 3.49
N ARG A 186 2.39 15.52 2.99
CA ARG A 186 3.05 16.83 2.81
C ARG A 186 3.55 17.40 4.14
N TYR A 187 2.78 17.28 5.20
CA TYR A 187 3.19 17.73 6.53
C TYR A 187 4.33 16.88 7.08
N GLN A 188 4.22 15.55 7.00
CA GLN A 188 5.20 14.65 7.58
C GLN A 188 6.51 14.62 6.78
N PHE A 189 6.45 14.76 5.45
CA PHE A 189 7.58 14.69 4.53
C PHE A 189 7.52 15.89 3.56
N PRO A 190 7.94 17.08 4.00
CA PRO A 190 7.84 18.30 3.21
C PRO A 190 8.78 18.29 1.99
N ASP A 191 8.50 19.20 1.05
CA ASP A 191 9.25 19.33 -0.20
C ASP A 191 10.75 19.57 0.07
N GLY A 192 11.62 18.90 -0.70
CA GLY A 192 13.07 18.95 -0.49
C GLY A 192 13.56 18.22 0.77
N SER A 193 12.68 17.54 1.51
CA SER A 193 13.00 16.78 2.73
C SER A 193 12.18 15.49 2.84
N SER A 194 11.98 14.80 1.71
CA SER A 194 11.20 13.56 1.62
C SER A 194 11.64 12.43 2.55
N ASP A 195 12.91 12.45 2.98
CA ASP A 195 13.53 11.45 3.87
C ASP A 195 13.65 11.94 5.33
N ARG A 196 13.22 13.18 5.63
CA ARG A 196 13.34 13.79 6.95
C ARG A 196 11.96 14.04 7.54
N PRO A 197 11.44 13.11 8.36
CA PRO A 197 10.12 13.25 8.94
C PRO A 197 10.03 14.48 9.87
N THR A 198 8.96 15.26 9.75
CA THR A 198 8.69 16.39 10.65
C THR A 198 8.32 15.96 12.07
N LEU A 199 7.63 14.83 12.22
CA LEU A 199 7.30 14.25 13.53
C LEU A 199 8.13 13.00 13.80
N SER A 200 8.58 12.84 15.04
CA SER A 200 9.12 11.59 15.55
C SER A 200 8.05 10.48 15.58
N ILE A 201 8.49 9.23 15.77
CA ILE A 201 7.59 8.06 15.84
C ILE A 201 6.53 8.20 16.95
N LEU A 202 6.89 8.77 18.10
CA LEU A 202 5.93 8.97 19.20
C LEU A 202 4.89 10.04 18.85
N GLU A 203 5.33 11.12 18.22
CA GLU A 203 4.47 12.24 17.84
C GLU A 203 3.50 11.86 16.71
N ILE A 204 3.95 11.17 15.66
CA ILE A 204 3.06 10.71 14.57
C ILE A 204 2.05 9.66 15.07
N ARG A 205 2.45 8.81 16.02
CA ARG A 205 1.51 7.88 16.69
C ARG A 205 0.44 8.64 17.44
N GLU A 206 0.81 9.69 18.18
CA GLU A 206 -0.18 10.51 18.89
C GLU A 206 -1.07 11.28 17.93
N LEU A 207 -0.52 11.88 16.86
CA LEU A 207 -1.30 12.51 15.79
C LEU A 207 -2.33 11.55 15.19
N ALA A 208 -1.93 10.31 14.86
CA ALA A 208 -2.85 9.31 14.31
C ALA A 208 -4.01 9.00 15.28
N LYS A 209 -3.74 8.92 16.60
CA LYS A 209 -4.82 8.77 17.60
C LYS A 209 -5.75 9.98 17.62
N ARG A 210 -5.20 11.20 17.54
CA ARG A 210 -5.97 12.45 17.53
C ARG A 210 -6.88 12.54 16.31
N LEU A 211 -6.35 12.31 15.11
CA LEU A 211 -7.13 12.28 13.87
C LEU A 211 -8.23 11.21 13.93
N ARG A 212 -7.94 10.04 14.51
CA ARG A 212 -8.97 8.99 14.72
C ARG A 212 -10.09 9.43 15.67
N ARG A 213 -9.78 10.18 16.73
CA ARG A 213 -10.77 10.75 17.66
C ARG A 213 -11.61 11.87 17.02
N LEU A 214 -11.03 12.59 16.06
CA LEU A 214 -11.74 13.63 15.32
C LEU A 214 -12.66 13.07 14.24
N HIS A 215 -12.31 11.93 13.64
CA HIS A 215 -13.04 11.35 12.51
C HIS A 215 -14.57 11.23 12.71
N PRO A 216 -15.11 10.86 13.89
CA PRO A 216 -16.56 10.85 14.11
C PRO A 216 -17.24 12.23 14.11
N ASN A 217 -16.47 13.31 14.27
CA ASN A 217 -16.97 14.68 14.46
C ASN A 217 -16.59 15.63 13.31
N VAL A 218 -15.70 15.20 12.42
CA VAL A 218 -15.19 15.99 11.30
C VAL A 218 -15.30 15.15 10.04
N LEU A 219 -16.05 15.64 9.06
CA LEU A 219 -16.19 15.03 7.75
C LEU A 219 -14.94 15.34 6.90
N PHE A 220 -13.91 14.50 7.01
CA PHE A 220 -12.65 14.69 6.30
C PHE A 220 -12.80 14.68 4.78
N GLU A 221 -13.82 13.99 4.26
CA GLU A 221 -14.14 13.90 2.84
C GLU A 221 -14.53 15.25 2.23
N TYR A 222 -14.98 16.21 3.04
CA TYR A 222 -15.37 17.56 2.61
C TYR A 222 -14.22 18.57 2.70
N LEU A 223 -13.08 18.19 3.27
CA LEU A 223 -11.93 19.08 3.35
C LEU A 223 -11.18 19.08 2.02
N ASP A 224 -10.93 20.27 1.48
CA ASP A 224 -9.90 20.45 0.47
C ASP A 224 -8.50 20.20 1.08
N GLU A 225 -7.48 20.09 0.21
CA GLU A 225 -6.13 19.73 0.64
C GLU A 225 -5.51 20.77 1.60
N GLU A 226 -5.80 22.05 1.42
CA GLU A 226 -5.28 23.12 2.26
C GLU A 226 -5.95 23.15 3.64
N SER A 227 -7.27 23.01 3.70
CA SER A 227 -8.01 22.88 4.96
C SER A 227 -7.59 21.62 5.73
N ALA A 228 -7.37 20.52 5.01
CA ALA A 228 -6.84 19.29 5.58
C ALA A 228 -5.41 19.48 6.12
N TYR A 229 -4.56 20.24 5.42
CA TYR A 229 -3.22 20.58 5.89
C TYR A 229 -3.23 21.41 7.18
N LEU A 230 -4.07 22.45 7.24
CA LEU A 230 -4.23 23.26 8.45
C LEU A 230 -4.72 22.43 9.65
N LEU A 231 -5.66 21.51 9.41
CA LEU A 231 -6.12 20.57 10.43
C LEU A 231 -4.99 19.66 10.91
N VAL A 232 -4.25 19.05 9.99
CA VAL A 232 -3.11 18.17 10.31
C VAL A 232 -2.06 18.93 11.12
N ALA A 233 -1.68 20.14 10.70
CA ALA A 233 -0.68 20.96 11.39
C ALA A 233 -1.12 21.31 12.81
N LYS A 234 -2.38 21.76 13.00
CA LYS A 234 -2.96 22.05 14.30
C LYS A 234 -2.91 20.84 15.25
N GLU A 235 -3.32 19.68 14.76
CA GLU A 235 -3.35 18.46 15.56
C GLU A 235 -1.95 17.89 15.81
N ALA A 236 -1.01 18.12 14.90
CA ALA A 236 0.39 17.74 15.07
C ALA A 236 1.05 18.55 16.18
N ASP A 237 0.81 19.85 16.26
CA ASP A 237 1.33 20.67 17.35
C ASP A 237 0.74 20.27 18.71
N ALA A 238 -0.54 19.90 18.73
CA ALA A 238 -1.16 19.34 19.93
C ALA A 238 -0.59 17.96 20.29
N ALA A 239 -0.22 17.13 19.30
CA ALA A 239 0.46 15.85 19.53
C ALA A 239 1.86 16.05 20.13
N LYS A 240 2.66 17.00 19.61
CA LYS A 240 3.98 17.35 20.16
C LYS A 240 3.90 17.75 21.63
N ARG A 241 2.98 18.66 21.97
CA ARG A 241 2.75 19.09 23.36
C ARG A 241 2.36 17.94 24.28
N ALA A 242 1.50 17.03 23.82
CA ALA A 242 1.10 15.87 24.61
C ALA A 242 2.27 14.92 24.89
N VAL A 243 3.15 14.68 23.89
CA VAL A 243 4.33 13.83 24.06
C VAL A 243 5.35 14.45 25.02
N ILE A 244 5.54 15.78 24.97
CA ILE A 244 6.42 16.49 25.91
C ILE A 244 5.87 16.36 27.35
N ALA A 245 4.59 16.67 27.56
CA ALA A 245 3.98 16.61 28.88
C ALA A 245 4.07 15.21 29.51
N SER A 246 3.87 14.14 28.73
CA SER A 246 4.00 12.76 29.24
C SER A 246 5.44 12.34 29.58
N ARG A 247 6.46 13.10 29.17
CA ARG A 247 7.86 12.86 29.56
C ARG A 247 8.21 13.54 30.87
N ASP A 248 7.60 14.69 31.15
CA ASP A 248 7.84 15.45 32.38
C ASP A 248 7.18 14.78 33.61
N ASP A 249 6.19 13.91 33.38
CA ASP A 249 5.49 13.14 34.42
C ASP A 249 6.17 11.79 34.79
N GLN A 250 7.31 11.44 34.16
CA GLN A 250 8.07 10.18 34.38
C GLN A 250 9.40 10.42 35.08
#